data_AF-A0A1H4AMX7-F1
#
_entry.id   AF-A0A1H4AMX7-F1
#
_cell.length_a   1.000
_cell.length_b   1.000
_cell.length_c   1.000
_cell.angle_alpha   90.00
_cell.angle_beta   90.00
_cell.angle_gamma   90.00
#
_symmetry.space_group_name_H-M   'P 1'
#
loop_
_entity.id
_entity.type
_entity.pdbx_description
1 polymer ?
#
loop_
_entity_poly.entity_id
_entity_poly.type
_entity_poly.pdbx_seq_one_letter_code
_entity_poly.pdbx_strand_id
1 'polypeptide(L)'
;MVVFRIGHKHYAATLNASGVNGRWAAAGRPVLYCAENIPLAFLENMVRRQGVGFNHDFKIVCIEIPDDLSVSTIEERDLDPDWRDPYDYRHCQPLGNQWFDHMRMPVLKVPSAVMPESCNYVINTLHPDFRRIRILAITELVPDARIEDLLKKYPLGKSG
;
A
#
# COMPACT_ATOMS: atom_id res chain seq x y z
N MET A 1 -2.13 12.02 -11.59
CA MET A 1 -0.92 11.24 -11.27
C MET A 1 -1.20 9.75 -11.37
N VAL A 2 -0.16 8.92 -11.48
CA VAL A 2 -0.28 7.45 -11.50
C VAL A 2 0.38 6.86 -10.27
N VAL A 3 -0.33 5.96 -9.59
CA VAL A 3 0.15 5.21 -8.43
C VAL A 3 0.08 3.72 -8.72
N PHE A 4 0.85 2.92 -7.98
CA PHE A 4 1.11 1.53 -8.32
C PHE A 4 0.74 0.61 -7.17
N ARG A 5 0.10 -0.50 -7.49
CA ARG A 5 -0.17 -1.57 -6.52
C ARG A 5 0.30 -2.89 -7.10
N ILE A 6 0.91 -3.74 -6.27
CA ILE A 6 1.13 -5.15 -6.63
C ILE A 6 0.11 -6.00 -5.90
N GLY A 7 -0.77 -6.63 -6.69
CA GLY A 7 -1.90 -7.40 -6.19
C GLY A 7 -1.98 -8.79 -6.80
N HIS A 8 -2.63 -9.71 -6.11
CA HIS A 8 -2.89 -11.05 -6.64
C HIS A 8 -3.79 -10.97 -7.88
N LYS A 9 -3.54 -11.78 -8.91
CA LYS A 9 -4.19 -11.75 -10.23
C LYS A 9 -5.72 -11.82 -10.15
N HIS A 10 -6.26 -12.56 -9.17
CA HIS A 10 -7.70 -12.65 -8.92
C HIS A 10 -8.35 -11.31 -8.52
N TYR A 11 -7.57 -10.37 -7.96
CA TYR A 11 -8.05 -9.08 -7.50
C TYR A 11 -7.45 -7.91 -8.28
N ALA A 12 -6.45 -8.15 -9.14
CA ALA A 12 -5.71 -7.12 -9.85
C ALA A 12 -6.58 -6.27 -10.79
N ALA A 13 -7.67 -6.85 -11.31
CA ALA A 13 -8.64 -6.16 -12.17
C ALA A 13 -9.74 -5.41 -11.42
N THR A 14 -9.70 -5.40 -10.08
CA THR A 14 -10.73 -4.77 -9.25
C THR A 14 -10.10 -3.81 -8.25
N LEU A 15 -10.69 -2.62 -8.10
CA LEU A 15 -10.32 -1.67 -7.05
C LEU A 15 -11.11 -1.96 -5.76
N ASN A 16 -11.11 -3.22 -5.32
CA ASN A 16 -11.78 -3.63 -4.09
C ASN A 16 -10.80 -3.59 -2.91
N ALA A 17 -11.27 -3.06 -1.79
CA ALA A 17 -10.56 -3.05 -0.52
C ALA A 17 -11.21 -4.05 0.45
N SER A 18 -10.39 -4.89 1.09
CA SER A 18 -10.87 -5.95 1.97
C SER A 18 -11.28 -5.47 3.36
N GLY A 19 -11.00 -4.21 3.72
CA GLY A 19 -11.26 -3.67 5.07
C GLY A 19 -10.45 -4.34 6.18
N VAL A 20 -9.37 -5.03 5.82
CA VAL A 20 -8.47 -5.67 6.79
C VAL A 20 -7.60 -4.64 7.49
N ASN A 21 -7.13 -4.98 8.68
CA ASN A 21 -6.23 -4.14 9.46
C ASN A 21 -4.94 -3.83 8.68
N GLY A 22 -4.52 -2.56 8.70
CA GLY A 22 -3.27 -2.10 8.09
C GLY A 22 -2.69 -0.91 8.84
N ARG A 23 -1.48 -0.47 8.45
CA ARG A 23 -0.73 0.59 9.14
C ARG A 23 -1.53 1.90 9.25
N TRP A 24 -2.21 2.29 8.16
CA TRP A 24 -2.90 3.58 8.05
C TRP A 24 -4.43 3.46 8.18
N ALA A 25 -4.96 2.25 8.38
CA ALA A 25 -6.39 2.03 8.52
C ALA A 25 -6.65 0.80 9.37
N ALA A 26 -7.36 0.97 10.48
CA ALA A 26 -7.82 -0.14 11.30
C ALA A 26 -8.88 -0.97 10.56
N ALA A 27 -9.09 -2.21 11.01
CA ALA A 27 -10.10 -3.10 10.45
C ALA A 27 -11.49 -2.41 10.39
N GLY A 28 -12.23 -2.67 9.31
CA GLY A 28 -13.53 -2.03 9.02
C GLY A 28 -13.44 -0.75 8.19
N ARG A 29 -12.24 -0.24 7.89
CA ARG A 29 -12.02 0.91 7.00
C ARG A 29 -11.43 0.45 5.66
N PRO A 30 -12.27 0.13 4.66
CA PRO A 30 -11.79 -0.38 3.38
C PRO A 30 -11.00 0.71 2.62
N VAL A 31 -9.68 0.54 2.61
CA VAL A 31 -8.75 1.37 1.86
C VAL A 31 -7.90 0.56 0.89
N LEU A 32 -7.47 1.19 -0.20
CA LEU A 32 -6.45 0.66 -1.10
C LEU A 32 -5.10 1.26 -0.75
N TYR A 33 -4.07 0.43 -0.67
CA TYR A 33 -2.69 0.86 -0.54
C TYR A 33 -2.02 0.82 -1.92
N CYS A 34 -1.48 1.96 -2.32
CA CYS A 34 -0.69 2.13 -3.53
C CYS A 34 0.64 2.79 -3.16
N ALA A 35 1.67 2.56 -3.95
CA ALA A 35 2.96 3.22 -3.86
C ALA A 35 3.10 4.28 -4.96
N GLU A 36 3.95 5.28 -4.74
CA GLU A 36 4.22 6.32 -5.74
C GLU A 36 4.97 5.79 -6.99
N ASN A 37 5.66 4.66 -6.87
CA ASN A 37 6.41 4.04 -7.96
C ASN A 37 6.40 2.50 -7.87
N ILE A 38 6.71 1.82 -8.98
CA ILE A 38 6.73 0.35 -9.07
C ILE A 38 7.77 -0.28 -8.13
N PRO A 39 9.02 0.23 -8.03
CA PRO A 39 10.01 -0.31 -7.08
C PRO A 39 9.50 -0.32 -5.63
N LEU A 40 8.83 0.75 -5.19
CA LEU A 40 8.26 0.82 -3.84
C LEU A 40 7.10 -0.15 -3.67
N ALA A 41 6.19 -0.25 -4.65
CA ALA A 41 5.12 -1.26 -4.62
C ALA A 41 5.67 -2.69 -4.49
N PHE A 42 6.83 -2.95 -5.12
CA PHE A 42 7.54 -4.21 -5.03
C PHE A 42 8.12 -4.46 -3.64
N LEU A 43 8.80 -3.47 -3.04
CA LEU A 43 9.31 -3.57 -1.68
C LEU A 43 8.19 -3.82 -0.66
N GLU A 44 7.10 -3.06 -0.73
CA GLU A 44 5.92 -3.24 0.13
C GLU A 44 5.30 -4.63 -0.03
N ASN A 45 5.20 -5.13 -1.28
CA ASN A 45 4.71 -6.47 -1.54
C ASN A 45 5.62 -7.55 -0.94
N MET A 46 6.94 -7.40 -1.04
CA MET A 46 7.92 -8.34 -0.48
C MET A 46 7.83 -8.44 1.04
N VAL A 47 7.78 -7.29 1.73
CA VAL A 47 7.67 -7.24 3.20
C VAL A 47 6.36 -7.89 3.65
N ARG A 48 5.23 -7.54 3.02
CA ARG A 48 3.91 -8.07 3.39
C ARG A 48 3.78 -9.56 3.16
N ARG A 49 4.46 -10.10 2.15
CA ARG A 49 4.43 -11.53 1.82
C ARG A 49 5.38 -12.35 2.67
N GLN A 50 6.14 -11.74 3.58
CA GLN A 50 7.14 -12.43 4.39
C GLN A 50 8.05 -13.34 3.53
N GLY A 51 8.37 -12.91 2.32
CA GLY A 51 9.25 -13.67 1.43
C GLY A 51 8.74 -15.03 0.96
N VAL A 52 7.43 -15.27 0.85
CA VAL A 52 6.80 -16.53 0.35
C VAL A 52 7.08 -16.79 -1.17
N GLY A 53 8.29 -16.48 -1.64
CA GLY A 53 8.77 -16.68 -3.00
C GLY A 53 8.08 -15.79 -4.03
N PHE A 54 8.61 -15.76 -5.26
CA PHE A 54 7.88 -15.14 -6.35
C PHE A 54 7.10 -16.20 -7.12
N ASN A 55 5.95 -15.81 -7.65
CA ASN A 55 5.16 -16.63 -8.54
C ASN A 55 4.45 -15.70 -9.55
N HIS A 56 3.84 -16.30 -10.58
CA HIS A 56 3.08 -15.55 -11.58
C HIS A 56 1.67 -15.14 -11.10
N ASP A 57 1.43 -15.18 -9.79
CA ASP A 57 0.12 -14.83 -9.23
C ASP A 57 -0.02 -13.35 -8.93
N PHE A 58 1.03 -12.54 -9.08
CA PHE A 58 0.98 -11.11 -8.83
C PHE A 58 1.10 -10.30 -10.12
N LYS A 59 0.36 -9.20 -10.16
CA LYS A 59 0.37 -8.23 -11.25
C LYS A 59 0.69 -6.86 -10.71
N ILE A 60 1.29 -6.03 -11.54
CA ILE A 60 1.41 -4.59 -11.31
C ILE A 60 0.11 -3.96 -11.82
N VAL A 61 -0.53 -3.16 -10.97
CA VAL A 61 -1.75 -2.41 -11.28
C VAL A 61 -1.37 -0.93 -11.29
N CYS A 62 -1.52 -0.28 -12.44
CA CYS A 62 -1.32 1.14 -12.61
C CYS A 62 -2.66 1.86 -12.42
N ILE A 63 -2.75 2.74 -11.44
CA ILE A 63 -4.00 3.39 -11.04
C ILE A 63 -3.85 4.90 -11.24
N GLU A 64 -4.80 5.49 -11.97
CA GLU A 64 -4.90 6.94 -12.13
C GLU A 64 -5.65 7.56 -10.97
N ILE A 65 -5.00 8.56 -10.35
CA ILE A 65 -5.65 9.53 -9.47
C ILE A 65 -5.67 10.85 -10.25
N PRO A 66 -6.84 11.38 -10.64
CA PRO A 66 -6.93 12.67 -11.32
C PRO A 66 -6.20 13.78 -10.56
N ASP A 67 -5.48 14.66 -11.27
CA ASP A 67 -4.64 15.70 -10.65
C ASP A 67 -5.43 16.77 -9.88
N ASP A 68 -6.74 16.89 -10.16
CA ASP A 68 -7.66 17.80 -9.48
C ASP A 68 -8.31 17.16 -8.24
N LEU A 69 -8.07 15.87 -7.95
CA LEU A 69 -8.47 15.29 -6.68
C LEU A 69 -7.55 15.78 -5.57
N SER A 70 -8.19 16.25 -4.51
CA SER A 70 -7.47 16.70 -3.33
C SER A 70 -6.87 15.53 -2.55
N VAL A 71 -5.67 15.75 -2.02
CA VAL A 71 -4.87 14.75 -1.31
C VAL A 71 -4.51 15.31 0.06
N SER A 72 -4.81 14.58 1.13
CA SER A 72 -4.28 14.86 2.46
C SER A 72 -2.87 14.29 2.59
N THR A 73 -2.01 14.92 3.38
CA THR A 73 -0.65 14.41 3.62
C THR A 73 -0.42 14.25 5.12
N ILE A 74 0.16 13.13 5.52
CA ILE A 74 0.83 12.96 6.82
C ILE A 74 2.32 12.92 6.54
N GLU A 75 3.08 13.81 7.18
CA GLU A 75 4.53 13.87 7.03
C GLU A 75 5.20 13.05 8.14
N GLU A 76 6.39 12.53 7.90
CA GLU A 76 7.13 11.74 8.91
C GLU A 76 7.37 12.53 10.21
N ARG A 77 7.58 13.84 10.11
CA ARG A 77 7.76 14.73 11.27
C ARG A 77 6.55 14.79 12.21
N ASP A 78 5.37 14.37 11.74
CA ASP A 78 4.12 14.37 12.50
C ASP A 78 3.90 13.00 13.21
N LEU A 79 4.86 12.08 13.09
CA LEU A 79 4.76 10.71 13.58
C LEU A 79 5.68 10.47 14.79
N ASP A 80 5.25 9.57 15.67
CA ASP A 80 6.08 9.08 16.77
C ASP A 80 7.30 8.31 16.23
N PRO A 81 8.44 8.29 16.94
CA PRO A 81 9.66 7.61 16.49
C PRO A 81 9.47 6.14 16.06
N ASP A 82 8.54 5.43 16.70
CA ASP A 82 8.27 4.00 16.48
C ASP A 82 7.21 3.73 15.39
N TRP A 83 6.81 4.74 14.62
CA TRP A 83 5.75 4.61 13.60
C TRP A 83 6.00 3.52 12.53
N ARG A 84 7.27 3.14 12.36
CA ARG A 84 7.72 2.12 11.39
C ARG A 84 7.62 0.69 11.91
N ASP A 85 7.29 0.47 13.19
CA ASP A 85 7.18 -0.88 13.76
C ASP A 85 6.25 -1.76 12.89
N PRO A 86 6.69 -2.93 12.39
CA PRO A 86 5.88 -3.79 11.54
C PRO A 86 4.75 -4.51 12.30
N TYR A 87 4.83 -4.57 13.63
CA TYR A 87 3.90 -5.26 14.53
C TYR A 87 3.01 -4.31 15.33
N ASP A 88 3.36 -3.03 15.42
CA ASP A 88 2.58 -2.00 16.12
C ASP A 88 2.15 -0.85 15.19
N TYR A 89 0.84 -0.75 14.93
CA TYR A 89 0.27 0.32 14.10
C TYR A 89 -0.40 1.43 14.91
N ARG A 90 -0.33 1.40 16.25
CA ARG A 90 -0.98 2.40 17.12
C ARG A 90 -0.46 3.82 16.89
N HIS A 91 0.76 3.96 16.39
CA HIS A 91 1.39 5.23 16.06
C HIS A 91 0.90 5.84 14.72
N CYS A 92 0.29 5.04 13.84
CA CYS A 92 -0.16 5.48 12.51
C CYS A 92 -1.70 5.50 12.39
N GLN A 93 -2.37 4.50 12.96
CA GLN A 93 -3.80 4.29 12.79
C GLN A 93 -4.67 5.45 13.29
N PRO A 94 -4.40 6.15 14.40
CA PRO A 94 -5.24 7.27 14.84
C PRO A 94 -5.37 8.37 13.76
N LEU A 95 -4.26 8.77 13.15
CA LEU A 95 -4.23 9.79 12.10
C LEU A 95 -4.94 9.29 10.82
N GLY A 96 -4.64 8.06 10.40
CA GLY A 96 -5.24 7.48 9.21
C GLY A 96 -6.74 7.19 9.36
N ASN A 97 -7.18 6.71 10.53
CA ASN A 97 -8.60 6.49 10.84
C ASN A 97 -9.36 7.82 10.85
N GLN A 98 -8.78 8.86 11.46
CA GLN A 98 -9.39 10.19 11.48
C GLN A 98 -9.56 10.73 10.04
N TRP A 99 -8.53 10.62 9.20
CA TRP A 99 -8.63 10.99 7.78
C TRP A 99 -9.76 10.22 7.08
N PHE A 100 -9.83 8.91 7.28
CA PHE A 100 -10.85 8.05 6.68
C PHE A 100 -12.26 8.47 7.10
N ASP A 101 -12.49 8.62 8.41
CA ASP A 101 -13.80 8.89 9.01
C ASP A 101 -14.29 10.31 8.65
N HIS A 102 -13.38 11.28 8.50
CA HIS A 102 -13.72 12.64 8.11
C HIS A 102 -14.23 12.77 6.67
N MET A 103 -13.88 11.84 5.78
CA MET A 103 -14.37 11.80 4.40
C MET A 103 -14.18 13.13 3.63
N ARG A 104 -13.15 13.90 3.98
CA ARG A 104 -12.88 15.21 3.34
C ARG A 104 -12.12 15.07 2.03
N MET A 105 -11.16 14.14 1.97
CA MET A 105 -10.29 13.92 0.83
C MET A 105 -10.26 12.43 0.48
N PRO A 106 -10.36 12.05 -0.80
CA PRO A 106 -10.39 10.64 -1.22
C PRO A 106 -9.04 9.92 -1.04
N VAL A 107 -7.95 10.67 -0.96
CA VAL A 107 -6.58 10.14 -0.98
C VAL A 107 -5.76 10.74 0.16
N LEU A 108 -4.97 9.89 0.79
CA LEU A 108 -3.98 10.24 1.81
C LEU A 108 -2.59 9.82 1.34
N LYS A 109 -1.68 10.78 1.22
CA LYS A 109 -0.25 10.56 1.02
C LYS A 109 0.42 10.36 2.38
N VAL A 110 1.22 9.32 2.49
CA VAL A 110 1.90 8.91 3.74
C VAL A 110 3.33 8.43 3.44
N PRO A 111 4.27 8.54 4.39
CA PRO A 111 5.59 7.95 4.21
C PRO A 111 5.49 6.41 4.17
N SER A 112 6.39 5.78 3.41
CA SER A 112 6.54 4.32 3.45
C SER A 112 7.40 3.91 4.64
N ALA A 113 6.91 2.97 5.45
CA ALA A 113 7.70 2.42 6.55
C ALA A 113 8.91 1.60 6.05
N VAL A 114 8.83 1.07 4.82
CA VAL A 114 9.90 0.29 4.19
C VAL A 114 10.98 1.20 3.62
N MET A 115 10.60 2.34 3.04
CA MET A 115 11.51 3.34 2.46
C MET A 115 11.00 4.75 2.81
N PRO A 116 11.41 5.35 3.95
CA PRO A 116 10.88 6.63 4.44
C PRO A 116 11.03 7.80 3.48
N GLU A 117 12.05 7.77 2.62
CA GLU A 117 12.30 8.74 1.56
C GLU A 117 11.28 8.63 0.41
N SER A 118 10.36 7.67 0.46
CA SER A 118 9.32 7.40 -0.51
C SER A 118 7.93 7.41 0.12
N CYS A 119 6.91 7.60 -0.72
CA CYS A 119 5.53 7.77 -0.28
C CYS A 119 4.59 6.69 -0.80
N ASN A 120 3.63 6.31 0.04
CA ASN A 120 2.44 5.57 -0.33
C ASN A 120 1.23 6.48 -0.43
N TYR A 121 0.23 6.03 -1.19
CA TYR A 121 -1.08 6.63 -1.35
C TYR A 121 -2.14 5.65 -0.84
N VAL A 122 -2.85 6.05 0.20
CA VAL A 122 -3.98 5.33 0.78
C VAL A 122 -5.26 5.94 0.21
N ILE A 123 -6.09 5.11 -0.40
CA ILE A 123 -7.31 5.55 -1.10
C ILE A 123 -8.53 5.05 -0.34
N ASN A 124 -9.43 5.95 0.03
CA ASN A 124 -10.67 5.60 0.70
C ASN A 124 -11.72 5.14 -0.34
N THR A 125 -12.07 3.85 -0.32
CA THR A 125 -13.01 3.30 -1.32
C THR A 125 -14.46 3.68 -1.07
N LEU A 126 -14.78 4.28 0.08
CA LEU A 126 -16.14 4.76 0.40
C LEU A 126 -16.32 6.23 0.02
N HIS A 127 -15.25 6.97 -0.26
CA HIS A 127 -15.34 8.38 -0.62
C HIS A 127 -16.11 8.58 -1.94
N PRO A 128 -17.04 9.56 -2.06
CA PRO A 128 -17.83 9.77 -3.28
C PRO A 128 -16.99 9.95 -4.56
N ASP A 129 -15.83 10.60 -4.44
CA ASP A 129 -14.90 10.81 -5.55
C ASP A 129 -14.06 9.58 -5.91
N PHE A 130 -14.11 8.49 -5.14
CA PHE A 130 -13.40 7.25 -5.45
C PHE A 130 -13.76 6.72 -6.85
N ARG A 131 -15.00 6.95 -7.31
CA ARG A 131 -15.47 6.60 -8.67
C ARG A 131 -14.66 7.23 -9.80
N ARG A 132 -13.86 8.27 -9.51
CA ARG A 132 -13.01 8.97 -10.48
C ARG A 132 -11.62 8.33 -10.59
N ILE A 133 -11.25 7.47 -9.64
CA ILE A 133 -9.98 6.74 -9.62
C ILE A 133 -10.18 5.44 -10.42
N ARG A 134 -9.28 5.17 -11.37
CA ARG A 134 -9.43 4.04 -12.30
C ARG A 134 -8.12 3.32 -12.58
N ILE A 135 -8.22 2.05 -12.96
CA ILE A 135 -7.09 1.28 -13.46
C ILE A 135 -6.78 1.74 -14.88
N LEU A 136 -5.53 2.14 -15.13
CA LEU A 136 -5.03 2.47 -16.46
C LEU A 136 -4.49 1.24 -17.18
N ALA A 137 -3.77 0.39 -16.45
CA ALA A 137 -3.12 -0.79 -17.00
C ALA A 137 -2.89 -1.84 -15.91
N ILE A 138 -2.81 -3.09 -16.35
CA ILE A 138 -2.36 -4.22 -15.54
C ILE A 138 -1.24 -4.89 -16.31
N THR A 139 -0.07 -5.00 -15.70
CA THR A 139 1.11 -5.60 -16.33
C THR A 139 1.64 -6.75 -15.50
N GLU A 140 2.46 -7.59 -16.12
CA GLU A 140 3.14 -8.67 -15.44
C GLU A 140 4.12 -8.14 -14.40
N LEU A 141 4.13 -8.77 -13.22
CA LEU A 141 5.27 -8.68 -12.32
C LEU A 141 6.25 -9.78 -12.71
N VAL A 142 7.41 -9.40 -13.23
CA VAL A 142 8.50 -10.34 -13.54
C VAL A 142 9.52 -10.28 -12.41
N PRO A 143 9.54 -11.27 -11.51
CA PRO A 143 10.52 -11.32 -10.43
C PRO A 143 11.93 -11.66 -10.93
N ASP A 144 12.95 -11.09 -10.32
CA ASP A 144 14.34 -11.51 -10.53
C ASP A 144 14.66 -12.72 -9.64
N ALA A 145 15.12 -13.82 -10.25
CA ALA A 145 15.43 -15.07 -9.54
C ALA A 145 16.46 -14.88 -8.41
N ARG A 146 17.39 -13.93 -8.54
CA ARG A 146 18.40 -13.65 -7.49
C ARG A 146 17.75 -13.11 -6.22
N ILE A 147 16.67 -12.34 -6.35
CA ILE A 147 15.91 -11.84 -5.21
C ILE A 147 15.16 -13.00 -4.56
N GLU A 148 14.63 -13.94 -5.35
CA GLU A 148 13.98 -15.13 -4.82
C GLU A 148 14.94 -16.01 -4.02
N ASP A 149 16.13 -16.22 -4.55
CA ASP A 149 17.19 -17.00 -3.92
C ASP A 149 17.63 -16.36 -2.59
N LEU A 150 17.74 -15.03 -2.57
CA LEU A 150 18.02 -14.29 -1.33
C LEU A 150 16.95 -14.53 -0.27
N LEU A 151 15.66 -14.46 -0.63
CA LEU A 151 14.55 -14.70 0.29
C LEU A 151 14.51 -16.14 0.81
N LYS A 152 14.78 -17.13 -0.05
CA LYS A 152 14.83 -18.55 0.32
C LYS A 152 16.03 -18.88 1.22
N LYS A 153 17.16 -18.21 1.02
CA LYS A 153 18.39 -18.42 1.78
C LYS A 153 18.31 -17.89 3.21
N TYR A 154 17.55 -16.81 3.42
CA TYR A 154 17.33 -16.21 4.72
C TYR A 154 15.83 -16.24 5.05
N PRO A 155 15.25 -17.44 5.29
CA PRO A 155 13.85 -17.53 5.68
C PRO A 155 13.67 -16.68 6.93
N LEU A 156 12.66 -15.81 6.93
CA LEU A 156 12.28 -15.05 8.12
C LEU A 156 12.12 -16.07 9.24
N GLY A 157 13.00 -15.98 10.24
CA GLY A 157 12.99 -16.89 11.38
C GLY A 157 11.57 -16.96 11.90
N LYS A 158 11.07 -18.18 12.13
CA LYS A 158 9.79 -18.35 12.80
C LYS A 158 9.91 -17.62 14.14
N SER A 159 9.30 -16.44 14.23
CA SER A 159 9.05 -15.79 15.51
C SER A 159 8.18 -16.77 16.29
N GLY A 160 8.80 -17.41 17.28
CA GLY A 160 8.15 -18.30 18.22
C GLY A 160 7.23 -17.57 19.18
#